data_AF-A0A938ZTX8-F1
#
_entry.id   AF-A0A938ZTX8-F1
#
_cell.length_a   1.000
_cell.length_b   1.000
_cell.length_c   1.000
_cell.angle_alpha   90.00
_cell.angle_beta   90.00
_cell.angle_gamma   90.00
#
_symmetry.space_group_name_H-M   'P 1'
#
loop_
_entity.id
_entity.type
_entity.pdbx_description
1 polymer ?
#
loop_
_entity_poly.entity_id
_entity_poly.type
_entity_poly.pdbx_seq_one_letter_code
_entity_poly.pdbx_strand_id
1 'polypeptide(L)' 'MKLDSHRPDFVVQARRHNLEGLQRFRASTWVNLLQLPNPFSFDEALLLCPVSADEWLAWVPDHGEAILNIRQFSY' A
#
# COMPACT_ATOMS: atom_id res chain seq x y z
N MET A 1 -6.87 26.02 38.66
CA MET A 1 -5.85 25.31 37.86
C MET A 1 -6.52 24.84 36.58
N LYS A 2 -6.21 25.46 35.45
CA LYS A 2 -6.87 25.25 34.15
C LYS A 2 -5.90 24.42 33.32
N LEU A 3 -6.27 23.19 32.99
CA LEU A 3 -5.40 22.25 32.29
C LEU A 3 -5.44 22.58 30.80
N ASP A 4 -4.38 23.20 30.30
CA ASP A 4 -4.20 23.46 28.87
C ASP A 4 -4.13 22.13 28.11
N SER A 5 -5.17 21.84 27.35
CA SER A 5 -5.28 20.67 26.48
C SER A 5 -4.52 20.95 25.20
N HIS A 6 -3.20 20.77 25.25
CA HIS A 6 -2.38 20.78 24.05
C HIS A 6 -2.54 19.41 23.37
N ARG A 7 -3.58 19.27 22.55
CA ARG A 7 -3.64 18.23 21.52
C ARG A 7 -2.60 18.60 20.47
N PRO A 8 -1.49 17.86 20.31
CA PRO A 8 -0.79 17.91 19.04
C PRO A 8 -1.75 17.30 18.04
N ASP A 9 -2.30 18.17 17.20
CA ASP A 9 -2.88 17.83 15.91
C ASP A 9 -1.82 16.96 15.22
N PHE A 10 -1.96 15.63 15.33
CA PHE A 10 -1.14 14.69 14.59
C PHE A 10 -1.62 14.84 13.17
N VAL A 11 -1.10 15.88 12.52
CA VAL A 11 -1.32 16.18 11.12
C VAL A 11 -0.76 14.94 10.45
N VAL A 12 -1.67 14.04 10.09
CA VAL A 12 -1.46 13.03 9.08
C VAL A 12 -1.32 13.81 7.78
N GLN A 13 -0.19 14.52 7.66
CA GLN A 13 0.44 14.83 6.40
C GLN A 13 0.94 13.49 5.87
N ALA A 14 -0.01 12.60 5.55
CA ALA A 14 0.20 11.56 4.57
C ALA A 14 0.78 12.30 3.37
N ARG A 15 2.09 12.14 3.17
CA ARG A 15 2.90 12.76 2.12
C ARG A 15 2.23 12.51 0.78
N ARG A 16 1.33 13.41 0.36
CA ARG A 16 0.60 13.33 -0.91
C ARG A 16 1.38 13.89 -2.10
N HIS A 17 2.66 14.22 -1.93
CA HIS A 17 3.41 15.02 -2.90
C HIS A 17 4.76 14.42 -3.33
N ASN A 18 4.82 13.08 -3.51
CA ASN A 18 6.01 12.45 -4.11
C ASN A 18 5.68 11.14 -4.86
N LEU A 19 4.52 11.05 -5.51
CA LEU A 19 4.08 9.86 -6.26
C LEU A 19 4.07 10.08 -7.78
N GLU A 20 4.93 10.97 -8.26
CA GLU A 20 5.01 11.28 -9.69
C GLU A 20 5.52 10.07 -10.51
N GLY A 21 6.32 9.19 -9.88
CA GLY A 21 6.76 7.91 -10.46
C GLY A 21 5.74 6.77 -10.35
N LEU A 22 4.69 6.93 -9.54
CA LEU A 22 3.71 5.88 -9.24
C LEU A 22 2.33 6.11 -9.85
N GLN A 23 2.19 7.12 -10.71
CA GLN A 23 0.97 7.40 -11.50
C GLN A 23 0.49 6.21 -12.35
N ARG A 24 1.28 5.14 -12.47
CA ARG A 24 0.90 3.93 -13.20
C ARG A 24 -0.04 3.02 -12.41
N PHE A 25 -0.02 3.07 -11.07
CA PHE A 25 -0.81 2.18 -10.23
C PHE A 25 -1.78 2.99 -9.37
N ARG A 26 -3.04 2.56 -9.34
CA ARG A 26 -4.07 3.18 -8.50
C ARG A 26 -4.26 2.35 -7.23
N ALA A 27 -4.32 3.03 -6.08
CA ALA A 27 -4.91 2.45 -4.87
C ALA A 27 -6.30 1.87 -5.18
N SER A 28 -6.71 0.84 -4.44
CA SER A 28 -7.93 0.05 -4.65
C SER A 28 -8.02 -0.65 -6.02
N THR A 29 -6.89 -1.04 -6.59
CA THR A 29 -6.83 -1.81 -7.85
C THR A 29 -6.35 -3.22 -7.56
N TRP A 30 -7.05 -4.20 -8.11
CA TRP A 30 -6.61 -5.60 -8.10
C TRP A 30 -5.53 -5.80 -9.17
N VAL A 31 -4.43 -6.45 -8.77
CA VAL A 31 -3.29 -6.79 -9.62
C VAL A 31 -2.98 -8.27 -9.48
N ASN A 32 -2.45 -8.87 -10.54
CA ASN A 32 -2.02 -10.26 -10.53
C ASN A 32 -0.56 -10.36 -10.10
N LEU A 33 -0.29 -11.08 -9.03
CA LEU A 33 1.02 -11.49 -8.53
C LEU A 33 1.69 -12.43 -9.53
N LEU A 34 2.85 -12.01 -10.01
CA LEU A 34 3.74 -12.81 -10.86
C LEU A 34 4.47 -13.89 -10.05
N GLN A 35 4.67 -13.64 -8.76
CA GLN A 35 5.19 -14.62 -7.81
C GLN A 35 4.23 -14.76 -6.64
N LEU A 36 3.70 -15.97 -6.50
CA LEU A 36 2.88 -16.36 -5.36
C LEU A 36 3.75 -16.48 -4.11
N PRO A 37 3.38 -15.83 -2.99
CA PRO A 37 4.09 -16.03 -1.73
C PRO A 37 3.92 -17.46 -1.21
N ASN A 38 2.78 -18.10 -1.50
CA ASN A 38 2.47 -19.47 -1.15
C ASN A 38 1.70 -20.17 -2.29
N PRO A 39 1.86 -21.49 -2.48
CA PRO A 39 1.16 -22.23 -3.55
C PRO A 39 -0.36 -22.32 -3.38
N PHE A 40 -0.90 -21.87 -2.24
CA PHE A 40 -2.33 -21.82 -1.94
C PHE A 40 -2.88 -20.39 -1.92
N SER A 41 -2.02 -19.37 -2.04
CA SER A 41 -2.46 -17.99 -2.08
C SER A 41 -3.11 -17.69 -3.42
N PHE A 42 -4.03 -16.74 -3.43
CA PHE A 42 -4.55 -16.20 -4.68
C PHE A 42 -3.44 -15.45 -5.42
N ASP A 43 -3.44 -15.58 -6.74
CA ASP A 43 -2.60 -14.79 -7.62
C ASP A 43 -3.07 -13.33 -7.70
N GLU A 44 -4.17 -12.94 -7.06
CA GLU A 44 -4.66 -11.57 -7.05
C GLU A 44 -4.37 -10.85 -5.71
N ALA A 45 -3.96 -9.58 -5.81
CA ALA A 45 -3.72 -8.71 -4.67
C ALA A 45 -4.36 -7.34 -4.89
N LEU A 46 -4.98 -6.77 -3.85
CA LEU A 46 -5.54 -5.43 -3.87
C LEU A 46 -4.50 -4.41 -3.45
N LEU A 47 -4.06 -3.54 -4.35
CA LEU A 47 -3.17 -2.42 -4.01
C LEU A 47 -3.88 -1.44 -3.06
N LEU A 48 -3.31 -1.21 -1.88
CA LEU A 48 -3.87 -0.30 -0.88
C LEU A 48 -3.23 1.08 -0.99
N CYS A 49 -1.91 1.15 -0.79
CA CYS A 49 -1.17 2.39 -0.86
C CYS A 49 0.30 2.17 -1.23
N PRO A 50 0.91 3.16 -1.88
CA PRO A 50 2.34 3.11 -2.17
C PRO A 50 3.16 3.37 -0.90
N VAL A 51 4.18 2.54 -0.71
CA VAL A 51 5.11 2.62 0.43
C VAL A 51 6.39 3.33 0.00
N SER A 52 6.92 2.95 -1.17
CA SER A 52 8.13 3.50 -1.77
C SER A 52 7.94 3.66 -3.28
N ALA A 53 8.95 4.19 -3.99
CA ALA A 53 8.88 4.35 -5.45
C ALA A 53 8.62 3.04 -6.21
N ASP A 54 9.10 1.91 -5.67
CA ASP A 54 9.02 0.58 -6.29
C ASP A 54 8.20 -0.42 -5.44
N GLU A 55 7.63 0.03 -4.32
CA GLU A 55 6.98 -0.84 -3.32
C GLU A 55 5.57 -0.34 -2.99
N TRP A 56 4.64 -1.29 -2.92
CA TRP A 56 3.24 -1.06 -2.62
C TRP A 56 2.79 -1.97 -1.48
N LEU A 57 2.03 -1.39 -0.56
CA LEU A 57 1.23 -2.17 0.36
C LEU A 57 0.03 -2.70 -0.42
N ALA A 58 -0.13 -4.01 -0.40
CA ALA A 58 -1.25 -4.70 -1.00
C ALA A 58 -1.89 -5.66 0.00
N TRP A 59 -3.14 -6.03 -0.27
CA TRP A 59 -3.86 -7.02 0.48
C TRP A 59 -4.11 -8.24 -0.39
N VAL A 60 -3.63 -9.39 0.04
CA VAL A 60 -3.77 -10.66 -0.66
C VAL A 60 -4.84 -11.48 0.06
N PRO A 61 -5.88 -11.97 -0.64
CA PRO A 61 -6.82 -12.92 -0.04
C PRO A 61 -6.06 -14.13 0.51
N ASP A 62 -6.46 -14.64 1.67
CA ASP A 62 -5.82 -15.76 2.38
C ASP A 62 -4.49 -15.44 3.11
N HIS A 63 -3.77 -14.39 2.70
CA HIS A 63 -2.49 -14.00 3.34
C HIS A 63 -2.58 -12.70 4.15
N GLY A 64 -3.47 -11.77 3.80
CA GLY A 64 -3.59 -10.47 4.46
C GLY A 64 -2.70 -9.39 3.83
N GLU A 65 -2.17 -8.48 4.64
CA GLU A 65 -1.33 -7.37 4.15
C GLU A 65 0.06 -7.86 3.76
N ALA A 66 0.54 -7.44 2.59
CA ALA A 66 1.85 -7.77 2.05
C ALA A 66 2.48 -6.55 1.37
N ILE A 67 3.80 -6.40 1.52
CA ILE A 67 4.56 -5.43 0.74
C ILE A 67 4.93 -6.11 -0.58
N LEU A 68 4.50 -5.53 -1.69
CA LEU A 68 4.78 -6.00 -3.04
C LEU A 68 5.66 -5.00 -3.77
N ASN A 69 6.66 -5.52 -4.44
CA ASN A 69 7.44 -4.76 -5.41
C ASN A 69 6.66 -4.64 -6.73
N ILE A 70 6.76 -3.51 -7.44
CA ILE A 70 6.06 -3.33 -8.73
C ILE A 70 6.45 -4.35 -9.81
N ARG A 71 7.57 -5.08 -9.62
CA ARG A 71 8.00 -6.18 -10.49
C ARG A 71 7.40 -7.53 -10.11
N GLN A 72 6.75 -7.62 -8.96
CA GLN A 72 6.10 -8.83 -8.47
C GLN A 72 4.64 -8.93 -8.89
N PHE A 73 4.08 -7.92 -9.56
CA PHE A 73 2.70 -7.94 -10.04
C PHE A 73 2.53 -7.24 -11.39
N SER A 74 1.47 -7.59 -12.09
CA SER A 74 1.02 -6.95 -13.33
C SER A 74 -0.46 -6.61 -13.26
N TYR A 75 -0.88 -5.60 -14.03
CA TYR A 75 -2.30 -5.34 -14.34
C TYR A 75 -2.73 -6.18 -15.54
#